data_AF-A0A8H5G2K1-F1
#
_entry.id   AF-A0A8H5G2K1-F1
#
_cell.length_a   1.000
_cell.length_b   1.000
_cell.length_c   1.000
_cell.angle_alpha   90.00
_cell.angle_beta   90.00
_cell.angle_gamma   90.00
#
_symmetry.space_group_name_H-M   'P 1'
#
loop_
_entity.id
_entity.type
_entity.pdbx_description
1 polymer ?
#
loop_
_entity_poly.entity_id
_entity_poly.type
_entity_poly.pdbx_seq_one_letter_code
_entity_poly.pdbx_strand_id
1 'polypeptide(L)'
;MQLRYWIARSLFMESSCYRILFGAALRAWSLEKAIPSQLTMFTSTVRSALLALAASAVAVNAAQSISLKVTGPESVNTVEDLKVTTTITNTGDETVKLLNDPLSPLSQLPANTFKITGGSKGASPTFTGIKAKYVPKVAAAQQAYTVLAPGQSVDVAHDLSTTYSFSDSGEGSYSFEARNLFYVVDDSAKIATIQADVETHTARIAGKLAVSRPAPQRRATYNGCSSSQQSGLVSAASAAQSYAASALSYLTSHTSSTTRFTTWFGSYTSAHHSTVQSHFSNISGNNFAGNTYDCTCTDAGTYAYVFPDDFGHIYLCGAFWQAPNTGTDSRGGTLIHESSHFTANGGTDDHVYGQSGCKQLAISNSAQAIDNADSHEYFAENNPAQS
;
A
#
# COMPACT_ATOMS: atom_id res chain seq x y z
N MET A 1 65.00 -11.94 -0.97
CA MET A 1 66.04 -11.06 -0.38
C MET A 1 65.94 -9.72 -1.11
N GLN A 2 65.47 -8.69 -0.40
CA GLN A 2 65.32 -7.28 -0.79
C GLN A 2 64.63 -6.92 -2.13
N LEU A 3 63.45 -6.28 -2.03
CA LEU A 3 63.24 -4.82 -2.21
C LEU A 3 61.91 -4.48 -2.94
N ARG A 4 61.19 -3.51 -2.36
CA ARG A 4 60.15 -2.60 -2.93
C ARG A 4 58.69 -3.04 -2.89
N TYR A 5 58.02 -2.62 -1.80
CA TYR A 5 56.57 -2.39 -1.71
C TYR A 5 56.29 -0.89 -1.90
N TRP A 6 55.24 -0.56 -2.64
CA TRP A 6 54.72 0.80 -2.83
C TRP A 6 53.31 0.94 -2.22
N ILE A 7 53.02 2.18 -1.87
CA ILE A 7 51.98 2.74 -1.01
C ILE A 7 50.57 2.71 -1.63
N ALA A 8 49.54 2.41 -0.83
CA ALA A 8 48.28 3.18 -0.72
C ALA A 8 47.23 2.44 0.13
N ARG A 9 47.04 2.85 1.39
CA ARG A 9 45.87 2.48 2.21
C ARG A 9 45.68 3.54 3.29
N SER A 10 44.66 4.40 3.15
CA SER A 10 44.06 5.21 4.23
C SER A 10 42.83 5.92 3.65
N LEU A 11 41.63 5.40 3.92
CA LEU A 11 40.34 6.11 3.81
C LEU A 11 39.25 5.20 4.37
N PHE A 12 38.96 5.32 5.66
CA PHE A 12 37.70 4.92 6.32
C PHE A 12 37.64 5.62 7.69
N MET A 13 36.44 6.04 8.10
CA MET A 13 36.07 6.75 9.34
C MET A 13 36.48 8.24 9.35
N GLU A 14 35.63 9.25 9.52
CA GLU A 14 34.36 9.43 10.25
C GLU A 14 33.48 10.51 9.56
N SER A 15 32.16 10.37 9.65
CA SER A 15 31.19 11.44 9.32
C SER A 15 30.15 11.51 10.43
N SER A 16 30.45 12.32 11.44
CA SER A 16 29.51 12.76 12.48
C SER A 16 29.88 14.19 12.85
N CYS A 17 29.37 15.19 12.12
CA CYS A 17 29.29 16.59 12.57
C CYS A 17 28.59 17.43 11.51
N TYR A 18 27.26 17.52 11.56
CA TYR A 18 26.51 18.62 10.93
C TYR A 18 25.15 18.75 11.61
N ARG A 19 25.12 19.50 12.71
CA ARG A 19 23.94 20.17 13.27
C ARG A 19 24.43 21.18 14.29
N ILE A 20 23.76 22.34 14.34
CA ILE A 20 24.00 23.50 15.21
C ILE A 20 24.97 24.53 14.61
N LEU A 21 24.45 25.29 13.64
CA LEU A 21 24.92 26.64 13.35
C LEU A 21 23.88 27.63 13.92
N PHE A 22 24.41 28.75 14.45
CA PHE A 22 23.74 29.97 14.91
C PHE A 22 23.25 30.01 16.36
N GLY A 23 24.13 30.51 17.23
CA GLY A 23 23.76 31.05 18.54
C GLY A 23 24.96 31.69 19.25
N ALA A 24 24.87 33.00 19.46
CA ALA A 24 25.65 33.81 20.41
C ALA A 24 27.12 34.16 20.06
N ALA A 25 27.27 35.31 19.40
CA ALA A 25 28.46 36.14 19.50
C ALA A 25 28.35 37.09 20.72
N LEU A 26 29.52 37.38 21.30
CA LEU A 26 29.84 38.48 22.21
C LEU A 26 29.32 38.38 23.65
N ARG A 27 30.26 38.12 24.59
CA ARG A 27 30.53 39.02 25.72
C ARG A 27 31.89 38.72 26.34
N ALA A 28 32.72 39.76 26.35
CA ALA A 28 33.97 39.82 27.06
C ALA A 28 33.77 40.47 28.44
N TRP A 29 34.74 40.20 29.31
CA TRP A 29 35.19 40.97 30.48
C TRP A 29 34.55 40.73 31.87
N SER A 30 35.43 40.24 32.75
CA SER A 30 35.84 40.82 34.05
C SER A 30 34.76 41.04 35.12
N LEU A 31 34.83 40.23 36.17
CA LEU A 31 34.17 40.45 37.46
C LEU A 31 35.25 40.68 38.52
N GLU A 32 35.46 41.94 38.86
CA GLU A 32 36.15 42.41 40.06
C GLU A 32 35.11 42.98 41.05
N LYS A 33 35.50 43.02 42.32
CA LYS A 33 34.66 42.98 43.52
C LYS A 33 33.91 44.29 43.87
N ALA A 34 32.81 44.08 44.61
CA ALA A 34 32.36 44.77 45.83
C ALA A 34 31.58 46.12 45.79
N ILE A 35 30.32 46.01 46.28
CA ILE A 35 29.69 46.76 47.40
C ILE A 35 29.17 48.22 47.14
N PRO A 36 28.03 48.61 47.76
CA PRO A 36 27.02 49.49 47.16
C PRO A 36 26.97 50.89 47.78
N SER A 37 26.26 51.83 47.15
CA SER A 37 25.22 52.68 47.78
C SER A 37 24.79 53.87 46.91
N GLN A 38 23.47 54.08 46.90
CA GLN A 38 22.75 55.37 46.91
C GLN A 38 22.72 56.33 45.70
N LEU A 39 21.46 56.66 45.39
CA LEU A 39 20.88 57.97 45.05
C LEU A 39 21.20 58.70 43.73
N THR A 40 20.10 59.22 43.20
CA THR A 40 19.90 60.48 42.46
C THR A 40 20.20 60.54 40.95
N MET A 41 19.08 60.79 40.23
CA MET A 41 18.84 61.59 39.02
C MET A 41 20.05 62.24 38.32
N PHE A 42 20.02 62.22 36.98
CA PHE A 42 20.16 63.36 36.03
C PHE A 42 20.45 62.78 34.62
N THR A 43 19.45 62.68 33.74
CA THR A 43 19.12 63.56 32.58
C THR A 43 19.82 63.25 31.24
N SER A 44 18.97 62.95 30.25
CA SER A 44 18.97 63.33 28.82
C SER A 44 20.24 63.08 28.01
N THR A 45 20.26 62.29 26.94
CA THR A 45 19.48 62.36 25.69
C THR A 45 19.89 61.11 24.90
N VAL A 46 19.05 60.40 24.16
CA VAL A 46 18.76 60.62 22.72
C VAL A 46 17.63 59.65 22.37
N ARG A 47 16.52 60.17 21.84
CA ARG A 47 15.47 59.38 21.16
C ARG A 47 15.30 59.97 19.77
N SER A 48 15.71 59.22 18.76
CA SER A 48 15.07 59.24 17.44
C SER A 48 15.10 57.81 16.92
N ALA A 49 13.95 57.16 17.03
CA ALA A 49 13.65 55.88 16.41
C ALA A 49 13.22 56.13 14.96
N LEU A 50 13.68 55.29 14.04
CA LEU A 50 12.94 54.98 12.82
C LEU A 50 12.97 53.45 12.68
N LEU A 51 11.79 52.88 12.87
CA LEU A 51 11.49 51.46 12.78
C LEU A 51 11.67 50.98 11.35
N ALA A 52 12.59 50.04 11.14
CA ALA A 52 12.50 49.10 10.02
C ALA A 52 11.90 47.80 10.58
N LEU A 53 10.59 47.59 10.37
CA LEU A 53 9.98 46.27 10.54
C LEU A 53 10.56 45.35 9.45
N ALA A 54 11.57 44.56 9.80
CA ALA A 54 11.93 43.40 8.99
C ALA A 54 10.85 42.33 9.20
N ALA A 55 9.82 42.34 8.35
CA ALA A 55 8.97 41.18 8.18
C ALA A 55 9.79 40.11 7.44
N SER A 56 10.54 39.31 8.20
CA SER A 56 11.10 38.07 7.69
C SER A 56 9.93 37.14 7.39
N ALA A 57 9.44 37.18 6.15
CA ALA A 57 8.64 36.10 5.61
C ALA A 57 9.52 34.85 5.60
N VAL A 58 9.43 34.05 6.65
CA VAL A 58 9.88 32.66 6.58
C VAL A 58 9.01 32.07 5.49
N ALA A 59 9.60 31.77 4.34
CA ALA A 59 8.97 30.88 3.38
C ALA A 59 8.86 29.53 4.10
N VAL A 60 7.77 29.34 4.83
CA VAL A 60 7.34 28.02 5.26
C VAL A 60 7.11 27.30 3.94
N ASN A 61 8.02 26.40 3.59
CA ASN A 61 7.80 25.54 2.45
C ASN A 61 6.55 24.73 2.80
N ALA A 62 5.44 25.04 2.13
CA ALA A 62 4.18 24.36 2.35
C ALA A 62 4.44 22.84 2.26
N ALA A 63 4.11 22.14 3.32
CA ALA A 63 4.56 20.78 3.55
C ALA A 63 3.33 19.90 3.81
N GLN A 64 3.05 19.03 2.85
CA GLN A 64 2.12 17.93 3.07
C GLN A 64 2.68 17.03 4.18
N SER A 65 1.87 16.78 5.20
CA SER A 65 2.25 15.95 6.35
C SER A 65 0.99 15.28 6.87
N ILE A 66 1.10 13.97 7.15
CA ILE A 66 -0.01 13.15 7.63
C ILE A 66 0.44 12.48 8.93
N SER A 67 -0.41 12.51 9.94
CA SER A 67 -0.31 11.61 11.09
C SER A 67 -1.38 10.53 11.02
N LEU A 68 -1.03 9.34 11.50
CA LEU A 68 -1.88 8.16 11.50
C LEU A 68 -1.84 7.56 12.91
N LYS A 69 -2.98 7.57 13.58
CA LYS A 69 -3.11 6.98 14.91
C LYS A 69 -4.02 5.76 14.88
N VAL A 70 -3.60 4.67 15.50
CA VAL A 70 -4.46 3.50 15.75
C VAL A 70 -4.98 3.57 17.18
N THR A 71 -6.27 3.30 17.37
CA THR A 71 -6.90 3.14 18.69
C THR A 71 -7.80 1.91 18.68
N GLY A 72 -8.14 1.38 19.85
CA GLY A 72 -9.00 0.19 19.96
C GLY A 72 -9.13 -0.29 21.40
N PRO A 73 -9.75 -1.45 21.63
CA PRO A 73 -9.82 -2.05 22.96
C PRO A 73 -8.41 -2.38 23.48
N GLU A 74 -8.18 -2.20 24.77
CA GLU A 74 -6.93 -2.62 25.43
C GLU A 74 -6.85 -4.15 25.57
N SER A 75 -8.00 -4.82 25.66
CA SER A 75 -8.07 -6.27 25.70
C SER A 75 -9.39 -6.80 25.14
N VAL A 76 -9.36 -7.99 24.54
CA VAL A 76 -10.52 -8.73 24.04
C VAL A 76 -10.40 -10.21 24.41
N ASN A 77 -11.54 -10.84 24.72
CA ASN A 77 -11.64 -12.29 25.00
C ASN A 77 -12.18 -13.10 23.80
N THR A 78 -12.43 -12.41 22.68
CA THR A 78 -12.88 -12.98 21.42
C THR A 78 -12.45 -12.03 20.31
N VAL A 79 -11.94 -12.54 19.20
CA VAL A 79 -11.43 -11.70 18.11
C VAL A 79 -12.54 -10.89 17.43
N GLU A 80 -13.81 -11.32 17.50
CA GLU A 80 -14.99 -10.59 17.03
C GLU A 80 -15.15 -9.20 17.67
N ASP A 81 -14.60 -9.00 18.86
CA ASP A 81 -14.60 -7.71 19.56
C ASP A 81 -13.36 -6.86 19.22
N LEU A 82 -12.42 -7.38 18.41
CA LEU A 82 -11.21 -6.70 18.00
C LEU A 82 -11.48 -5.70 16.88
N LYS A 83 -12.06 -4.57 17.26
CA LYS A 83 -12.36 -3.44 16.38
C LYS A 83 -11.40 -2.30 16.68
N VAL A 84 -10.60 -1.93 15.69
CA VAL A 84 -9.66 -0.80 15.81
C VAL A 84 -10.16 0.37 14.98
N THR A 85 -9.81 1.59 15.39
CA THR A 85 -10.09 2.82 14.63
C THR A 85 -8.78 3.47 14.25
N THR A 86 -8.63 3.80 12.97
CA THR A 86 -7.53 4.60 12.46
C THR A 86 -7.99 6.05 12.31
N THR A 87 -7.29 6.96 12.94
CA THR A 87 -7.47 8.42 12.79
C THR A 87 -6.36 8.94 11.88
N ILE A 88 -6.71 9.35 10.67
CA ILE A 88 -5.80 9.97 9.71
C ILE A 88 -5.99 11.48 9.82
N THR A 89 -4.94 12.23 10.12
CA THR A 89 -4.98 13.69 10.25
C THR A 89 -4.02 14.35 9.30
N ASN A 90 -4.49 15.38 8.59
CA ASN A 90 -3.61 16.26 7.85
C ASN A 90 -2.94 17.25 8.81
N THR A 91 -1.68 17.01 9.13
CA THR A 91 -0.84 17.86 10.00
C THR A 91 -0.05 18.91 9.21
N GLY A 92 -0.16 18.89 7.89
CA GLY A 92 0.40 19.91 7.00
C GLY A 92 -0.43 21.19 6.95
N ASP A 93 0.03 22.12 6.11
CA ASP A 93 -0.59 23.44 5.88
C ASP A 93 -1.33 23.54 4.53
N GLU A 94 -1.30 22.47 3.71
CA GLU A 94 -2.05 22.36 2.45
C GLU A 94 -3.19 21.35 2.56
N THR A 95 -4.23 21.51 1.74
CA THR A 95 -5.25 20.46 1.58
C THR A 95 -4.67 19.26 0.83
N VAL A 96 -4.93 18.05 1.32
CA VAL A 96 -4.48 16.80 0.68
C VAL A 96 -5.66 16.01 0.12
N LYS A 97 -5.42 15.30 -0.98
CA LYS A 97 -6.35 14.33 -1.59
C LYS A 97 -5.71 12.95 -1.53
N LEU A 98 -6.10 12.14 -0.55
CA LEU A 98 -5.54 10.81 -0.30
C LEU A 98 -6.39 9.77 -1.02
N LEU A 99 -5.82 8.99 -1.92
CA LEU A 99 -6.56 7.93 -2.60
C LEU A 99 -7.08 6.88 -1.60
N ASN A 100 -8.30 6.40 -1.84
CA ASN A 100 -8.92 5.32 -1.08
C ASN A 100 -8.40 3.95 -1.57
N ASP A 101 -7.10 3.73 -1.41
CA ASP A 101 -6.44 2.45 -1.71
C ASP A 101 -6.97 1.36 -0.76
N PRO A 102 -7.38 0.17 -1.26
CA PRO A 102 -7.81 -0.97 -0.44
C PRO A 102 -6.86 -1.34 0.69
N LEU A 103 -5.54 -1.18 0.50
CA LEU A 103 -4.52 -1.50 1.49
C LEU A 103 -4.22 -0.33 2.46
N SER A 104 -4.81 0.85 2.22
CA SER A 104 -4.66 2.00 3.11
C SER A 104 -5.66 1.93 4.28
N PRO A 105 -5.32 2.54 5.43
CA PRO A 105 -6.25 2.63 6.57
C PRO A 105 -7.45 3.55 6.33
N LEU A 106 -7.59 4.16 5.14
CA LEU A 106 -8.80 4.88 4.72
C LEU A 106 -9.89 3.92 4.21
N SER A 107 -9.53 2.70 3.82
CA SER A 107 -10.45 1.70 3.31
C SER A 107 -11.02 0.85 4.43
N GLN A 108 -12.31 0.52 4.35
CA GLN A 108 -12.95 -0.48 5.23
C GLN A 108 -12.88 -1.90 4.67
N LEU A 109 -12.33 -2.08 3.46
CA LEU A 109 -12.15 -3.41 2.90
C LEU A 109 -11.18 -4.22 3.78
N PRO A 110 -11.43 -5.51 4.01
CA PRO A 110 -10.62 -6.35 4.91
C PRO A 110 -9.31 -6.80 4.23
N ALA A 111 -8.53 -5.85 3.70
CA ALA A 111 -7.23 -6.10 3.08
C ALA A 111 -6.12 -6.09 4.14
N ASN A 112 -4.87 -6.37 3.73
CA ASN A 112 -3.75 -6.46 4.67
C ASN A 112 -3.21 -5.08 5.08
N THR A 113 -4.01 -4.33 5.82
CA THR A 113 -3.77 -2.95 6.22
C THR A 113 -2.89 -2.82 7.46
N PHE A 114 -2.89 -3.83 8.35
CA PHE A 114 -2.19 -3.77 9.62
C PHE A 114 -1.02 -4.76 9.67
N LYS A 115 0.16 -4.25 10.00
CA LYS A 115 1.27 -5.07 10.47
C LYS A 115 1.05 -5.35 11.95
N ILE A 116 0.82 -6.61 12.26
CA ILE A 116 0.52 -7.07 13.62
C ILE A 116 1.66 -7.96 14.11
N THR A 117 2.23 -7.61 15.26
CA THR A 117 3.34 -8.36 15.86
C THR A 117 3.13 -8.49 17.36
N GLY A 118 3.33 -9.68 17.92
CA GLY A 118 3.11 -9.90 19.34
C GLY A 118 3.11 -11.36 19.76
N GLY A 119 2.39 -11.66 20.84
CA GLY A 119 2.29 -13.02 21.38
C GLY A 119 3.63 -13.60 21.83
N SER A 120 3.74 -14.92 21.77
CA SER A 120 4.99 -15.63 22.11
C SER A 120 6.04 -15.41 21.02
N LYS A 121 7.24 -14.93 21.38
CA LYS A 121 8.40 -14.75 20.47
C LYS A 121 8.22 -13.70 19.35
N GLY A 122 7.26 -12.77 19.44
CA GLY A 122 7.05 -11.76 18.41
C GLY A 122 6.44 -12.32 17.12
N ALA A 123 5.56 -13.31 17.26
CA ALA A 123 4.79 -13.88 16.16
C ALA A 123 3.82 -12.87 15.52
N SER A 124 3.38 -13.17 14.31
CA SER A 124 2.33 -12.43 13.59
C SER A 124 1.13 -13.35 13.34
N PRO A 125 -0.11 -12.83 13.42
CA PRO A 125 -1.28 -13.60 13.03
C PRO A 125 -1.26 -13.89 11.53
N THR A 126 -1.95 -14.96 11.16
CA THR A 126 -2.14 -15.35 9.75
C THR A 126 -3.14 -14.39 9.11
N PHE A 127 -2.76 -13.77 8.00
CA PHE A 127 -3.68 -12.95 7.20
C PHE A 127 -4.68 -13.85 6.46
N THR A 128 -5.97 -13.57 6.62
CA THR A 128 -7.09 -14.30 5.99
C THR A 128 -8.03 -13.34 5.26
N GLY A 129 -7.62 -12.10 5.05
CA GLY A 129 -8.40 -11.08 4.37
C GLY A 129 -8.36 -11.20 2.84
N ILE A 130 -8.78 -10.13 2.19
CA ILE A 130 -8.88 -10.06 0.73
C ILE A 130 -7.54 -9.69 0.06
N LYS A 131 -7.43 -10.05 -1.22
CA LYS A 131 -6.50 -9.46 -2.19
C LYS A 131 -7.32 -8.72 -3.25
N ALA A 132 -6.81 -7.62 -3.78
CA ALA A 132 -7.65 -6.69 -4.53
C ALA A 132 -6.89 -6.01 -5.67
N LYS A 133 -7.46 -6.07 -6.88
CA LYS A 133 -7.00 -5.24 -7.98
C LYS A 133 -7.34 -3.77 -7.73
N TYR A 134 -6.29 -2.96 -7.78
CA TYR A 134 -6.36 -1.51 -7.67
C TYR A 134 -5.41 -0.85 -8.67
N VAL A 135 -5.78 0.31 -9.22
CA VAL A 135 -4.90 1.10 -10.10
C VAL A 135 -4.97 2.57 -9.69
N PRO A 136 -3.91 3.12 -9.06
CA PRO A 136 -3.95 4.48 -8.50
C PRO A 136 -4.41 5.56 -9.50
N LYS A 137 -3.96 5.47 -10.77
CA LYS A 137 -4.35 6.42 -11.82
C LYS A 137 -5.84 6.39 -12.14
N VAL A 138 -6.44 5.21 -12.11
CA VAL A 138 -7.88 5.04 -12.41
C VAL A 138 -8.71 5.51 -11.23
N ALA A 139 -8.30 5.18 -10.01
CA ALA A 139 -8.94 5.70 -8.79
C ALA A 139 -8.88 7.23 -8.72
N ALA A 140 -7.75 7.85 -9.06
CA ALA A 140 -7.62 9.30 -9.15
C ALA A 140 -8.58 9.90 -10.19
N ALA A 141 -8.68 9.30 -11.38
CA ALA A 141 -9.58 9.74 -12.45
C ALA A 141 -11.06 9.60 -12.05
N GLN A 142 -11.39 8.61 -11.23
CA GLN A 142 -12.72 8.42 -10.65
C GLN A 142 -12.99 9.25 -9.39
N GLN A 143 -12.04 10.10 -9.00
CA GLN A 143 -12.11 10.91 -7.78
C GLN A 143 -12.34 10.08 -6.51
N ALA A 144 -11.83 8.85 -6.49
CA ALA A 144 -11.89 7.93 -5.36
C ALA A 144 -10.80 8.28 -4.32
N TYR A 145 -10.94 9.46 -3.72
CA TYR A 145 -10.04 9.97 -2.69
C TYR A 145 -10.81 10.64 -1.54
N THR A 146 -10.18 10.65 -0.38
CA THR A 146 -10.57 11.42 0.78
C THR A 146 -9.84 12.76 0.79
N VAL A 147 -10.58 13.86 0.94
CA VAL A 147 -10.02 15.22 1.00
C VAL A 147 -9.92 15.67 2.45
N LEU A 148 -8.72 16.08 2.88
CA LEU A 148 -8.49 16.60 4.23
C LEU A 148 -7.87 18.00 4.14
N ALA A 149 -8.59 19.01 4.64
CA ALA A 149 -8.04 20.35 4.87
C ALA A 149 -6.97 20.31 5.99
N PRO A 150 -6.12 21.35 6.11
CA PRO A 150 -5.17 21.46 7.23
C PRO A 150 -5.86 21.30 8.58
N GLY A 151 -5.33 20.41 9.42
CA GLY A 151 -5.88 20.08 10.74
C GLY A 151 -7.13 19.20 10.73
N GLN A 152 -7.66 18.82 9.56
CA GLN A 152 -8.81 17.91 9.46
C GLN A 152 -8.38 16.46 9.67
N SER A 153 -9.24 15.70 10.34
CA SER A 153 -9.09 14.26 10.55
C SER A 153 -10.24 13.47 9.97
N VAL A 154 -9.99 12.19 9.68
CA VAL A 154 -11.02 11.18 9.39
C VAL A 154 -10.76 9.95 10.23
N ASP A 155 -11.83 9.41 10.80
CA ASP A 155 -11.82 8.17 11.58
C ASP A 155 -12.42 7.04 10.74
N VAL A 156 -11.71 5.92 10.67
CA VAL A 156 -12.17 4.70 9.98
C VAL A 156 -12.09 3.52 10.94
N ALA A 157 -13.24 2.87 11.16
CA ALA A 157 -13.32 1.66 11.97
C ALA A 157 -13.01 0.42 11.12
N HIS A 158 -12.25 -0.50 11.70
CA HIS A 158 -11.79 -1.74 11.08
C HIS A 158 -12.15 -2.92 11.97
N ASP A 159 -12.83 -3.92 11.41
CA ASP A 159 -13.11 -5.19 12.07
C ASP A 159 -12.02 -6.21 11.70
N LEU A 160 -11.08 -6.43 12.62
CA LEU A 160 -9.93 -7.29 12.36
C LEU A 160 -10.27 -8.79 12.43
N SER A 161 -11.45 -9.15 12.95
CA SER A 161 -11.90 -10.54 13.09
C SER A 161 -12.08 -11.26 11.75
N THR A 162 -12.34 -10.49 10.69
CA THR A 162 -12.56 -10.99 9.33
C THR A 162 -11.28 -11.07 8.50
N THR A 163 -10.20 -10.46 9.01
CA THR A 163 -8.96 -10.19 8.26
C THR A 163 -7.76 -10.96 8.79
N TYR A 164 -7.74 -11.28 10.10
CA TYR A 164 -6.61 -11.91 10.77
C TYR A 164 -7.04 -13.07 11.67
N SER A 165 -6.34 -14.20 11.56
CA SER A 165 -6.46 -15.34 12.47
C SER A 165 -5.28 -15.36 13.44
N PHE A 166 -5.57 -15.27 14.73
CA PHE A 166 -4.56 -15.37 15.81
C PHE A 166 -4.34 -16.81 16.27
N SER A 167 -4.99 -17.79 15.63
CA SER A 167 -4.96 -19.21 16.06
C SER A 167 -3.54 -19.76 16.14
N ASP A 168 -2.70 -19.45 15.13
CA ASP A 168 -1.32 -19.94 15.05
C ASP A 168 -0.38 -19.12 15.95
N SER A 169 -0.65 -17.82 16.11
CA SER A 169 0.15 -16.92 16.93
C SER A 169 -0.14 -17.03 18.43
N GLY A 170 -1.31 -17.56 18.79
CA GLY A 170 -1.78 -17.78 20.15
C GLY A 170 -2.39 -16.55 20.84
N GLU A 171 -2.72 -16.71 22.12
CA GLU A 171 -3.10 -15.58 22.98
C GLU A 171 -1.88 -14.72 23.32
N GLY A 172 -2.10 -13.43 23.58
CA GLY A 172 -1.04 -12.55 24.05
C GLY A 172 -1.28 -11.07 23.76
N SER A 173 -0.26 -10.24 24.02
CA SER A 173 -0.28 -8.83 23.67
C SER A 173 0.27 -8.64 22.26
N TYR A 174 -0.44 -7.87 21.44
CA TYR A 174 -0.09 -7.55 20.06
C TYR A 174 -0.04 -6.05 19.84
N SER A 175 0.97 -5.61 19.08
CA SER A 175 1.08 -4.26 18.54
C SER A 175 0.45 -4.22 17.16
N PHE A 176 -0.33 -3.17 16.90
CA PHE A 176 -1.04 -2.91 15.66
C PHE A 176 -0.48 -1.65 15.03
N GLU A 177 0.28 -1.82 13.95
CA GLU A 177 0.85 -0.75 13.15
C GLU A 177 0.12 -0.72 11.81
N ALA A 178 -0.63 0.36 11.55
CA ALA A 178 -1.31 0.53 10.27
C ALA A 178 -0.31 0.89 9.16
N ARG A 179 -0.55 0.41 7.94
CA ARG A 179 0.22 0.78 6.76
C ARG A 179 0.16 2.30 6.57
N ASN A 180 1.33 2.92 6.41
CA ASN A 180 1.47 4.37 6.48
C ASN A 180 1.81 5.04 5.16
N LEU A 181 1.93 4.28 4.07
CA LEU A 181 2.07 4.82 2.73
C LEU A 181 0.70 5.19 2.18
N PHE A 182 0.53 6.46 1.83
CA PHE A 182 -0.65 6.97 1.14
C PHE A 182 -0.28 7.48 -0.25
N TYR A 183 -1.19 7.33 -1.20
CA TYR A 183 -1.10 8.00 -2.50
C TYR A 183 -1.79 9.36 -2.42
N VAL A 184 -1.09 10.42 -2.80
CA VAL A 184 -1.62 11.79 -2.85
C VAL A 184 -1.83 12.20 -4.29
N VAL A 185 -2.98 12.79 -4.59
CA VAL A 185 -3.29 13.37 -5.90
C VAL A 185 -3.14 14.88 -5.81
N ASP A 186 -2.28 15.47 -6.64
CA ASP A 186 -2.18 16.92 -6.75
C ASP A 186 -3.22 17.50 -7.73
N ASP A 187 -3.28 18.83 -7.82
CA ASP A 187 -4.24 19.53 -8.70
C ASP A 187 -3.99 19.30 -10.20
N SER A 188 -2.83 18.78 -10.57
CA SER A 188 -2.50 18.36 -11.94
C SER A 188 -2.85 16.89 -12.23
N ALA A 189 -3.54 16.22 -11.31
CA ALA A 189 -3.85 14.78 -11.32
C ALA A 189 -2.59 13.89 -11.32
N LYS A 190 -1.43 14.42 -10.93
CA LYS A 190 -0.23 13.63 -10.72
C LYS A 190 -0.31 12.96 -9.35
N ILE A 191 0.13 11.71 -9.32
CA ILE A 191 0.12 10.89 -8.11
C ILE A 191 1.53 10.86 -7.53
N ALA A 192 1.63 11.16 -6.25
CA ALA A 192 2.82 11.01 -5.42
C ALA A 192 2.51 10.10 -4.23
N THR A 193 3.52 9.78 -3.44
CA THR A 193 3.36 9.02 -2.18
C THR A 193 3.81 9.87 -1.00
N ILE A 194 3.08 9.76 0.11
CA ILE A 194 3.46 10.32 1.40
C ILE A 194 3.51 9.20 2.44
N GLN A 195 4.50 9.25 3.33
CA GLN A 195 4.58 8.37 4.49
C GLN A 195 4.06 9.13 5.70
N ALA A 196 3.05 8.56 6.37
CA ALA A 196 2.51 9.14 7.59
C ALA A 196 3.36 8.79 8.82
N ASP A 197 3.36 9.69 9.80
CA ASP A 197 3.89 9.44 11.14
C ASP A 197 2.88 8.57 11.92
N VAL A 198 3.29 7.37 12.33
CA VAL A 198 2.39 6.35 12.91
C VAL A 198 2.48 6.29 14.43
N GLU A 199 1.34 6.35 15.09
CA GLU A 199 1.16 5.96 16.48
C GLU A 199 0.45 4.59 16.53
N THR A 200 1.14 3.58 17.07
CA THR A 200 0.63 2.20 17.15
C THR A 200 -0.30 1.99 18.34
N HIS A 201 -1.17 0.99 18.25
CA HIS A 201 -2.01 0.55 19.36
C HIS A 201 -1.52 -0.80 19.89
N THR A 202 -1.71 -1.08 21.17
CA THR A 202 -1.45 -2.41 21.76
C THR A 202 -2.71 -2.95 22.40
N ALA A 203 -3.04 -4.21 22.10
CA ALA A 203 -4.16 -4.90 22.73
C ALA A 203 -3.76 -6.33 23.15
N ARG A 204 -4.35 -6.81 24.25
CA ARG A 204 -4.27 -8.21 24.65
C ARG A 204 -5.42 -9.01 24.03
N ILE A 205 -5.11 -10.12 23.38
CA ILE A 205 -6.08 -11.03 22.76
C ILE A 205 -6.06 -12.35 23.53
N ALA A 206 -7.22 -12.84 23.93
CA ALA A 206 -7.42 -14.11 24.61
C ALA A 206 -8.70 -14.80 24.13
N GLY A 207 -8.93 -16.05 24.56
CA GLY A 207 -10.17 -16.79 24.30
C GLY A 207 -10.29 -17.23 22.84
N LYS A 208 -11.31 -16.76 22.12
CA LYS A 208 -11.53 -17.16 20.73
C LYS A 208 -10.64 -16.35 19.78
N LEU A 209 -9.70 -17.03 19.13
CA LEU A 209 -8.61 -16.42 18.35
C LEU A 209 -8.86 -16.26 16.85
N ALA A 210 -9.95 -16.80 16.33
CA ALA A 210 -10.31 -16.69 14.92
C ALA A 210 -11.82 -16.88 14.72
N VAL A 211 -12.33 -16.26 13.66
CA VAL A 211 -13.67 -16.51 13.13
C VAL A 211 -13.53 -17.35 11.87
N SER A 212 -14.30 -18.43 11.79
CA SER A 212 -14.41 -19.16 10.53
C SER A 212 -15.32 -18.36 9.59
N ARG A 213 -14.81 -18.02 8.40
CA ARG A 213 -15.65 -17.44 7.35
C ARG A 213 -16.68 -18.50 6.93
N PRO A 214 -17.98 -18.15 6.85
CA PRO A 214 -18.97 -19.07 6.33
C PRO A 214 -18.55 -19.52 4.93
N ALA A 215 -18.53 -20.84 4.69
CA ALA A 215 -18.29 -21.35 3.36
C ALA A 215 -19.38 -20.81 2.42
N PRO A 216 -19.02 -20.24 1.25
CA PRO A 216 -20.02 -19.74 0.33
C PRO A 216 -20.91 -20.88 -0.14
N GLN A 217 -22.20 -20.59 -0.19
CA GLN A 217 -23.13 -21.50 -0.83
C GLN A 217 -22.88 -21.43 -2.34
N ARG A 218 -22.30 -22.50 -2.90
CA ARG A 218 -22.03 -22.69 -4.35
C ARG A 218 -23.29 -22.66 -5.25
N ARG A 219 -24.43 -22.17 -4.76
CA ARG A 219 -25.72 -22.20 -5.43
C ARG A 219 -25.98 -20.98 -6.33
N ALA A 220 -25.27 -19.87 -6.14
CA ALA A 220 -25.46 -18.65 -6.93
C ALA A 220 -24.20 -18.31 -7.72
N THR A 221 -24.31 -18.25 -9.05
CA THR A 221 -23.26 -17.74 -9.96
C THR A 221 -23.15 -16.22 -9.90
N TYR A 222 -24.20 -15.53 -9.45
CA TYR A 222 -24.25 -14.08 -9.34
C TYR A 222 -24.90 -13.65 -8.02
N ASN A 223 -24.28 -12.71 -7.31
CA ASN A 223 -24.85 -12.06 -6.13
C ASN A 223 -24.94 -10.54 -6.37
N GLY A 224 -26.13 -9.94 -6.19
CA GLY A 224 -26.32 -8.49 -6.37
C GLY A 224 -26.13 -7.96 -7.80
N CYS A 225 -25.95 -8.82 -8.81
CA CYS A 225 -25.71 -8.39 -10.19
C CYS A 225 -27.00 -8.18 -10.99
N SER A 226 -27.13 -7.01 -11.61
CA SER A 226 -28.17 -6.72 -12.61
C SER A 226 -27.99 -7.56 -13.89
N SER A 227 -29.04 -7.65 -14.72
CA SER A 227 -28.98 -8.39 -15.99
C SER A 227 -27.92 -7.87 -16.97
N SER A 228 -27.67 -6.55 -16.99
CA SER A 228 -26.61 -5.94 -17.80
C SER A 228 -25.22 -6.30 -17.27
N GLN A 229 -25.02 -6.28 -15.95
CA GLN A 229 -23.77 -6.73 -15.31
C GLN A 229 -23.52 -8.22 -15.60
N GLN A 230 -24.53 -9.08 -15.50
CA GLN A 230 -24.42 -10.51 -15.84
C GLN A 230 -23.99 -10.70 -17.30
N SER A 231 -24.62 -9.98 -18.24
CA SER A 231 -24.26 -10.04 -19.66
C SER A 231 -22.82 -9.56 -19.92
N GLY A 232 -22.42 -8.48 -19.24
CA GLY A 232 -21.06 -7.97 -19.27
C GLY A 232 -20.04 -8.97 -18.69
N LEU A 233 -20.43 -9.73 -17.67
CA LEU A 233 -19.59 -10.75 -17.04
C LEU A 233 -19.39 -11.97 -17.92
N VAL A 234 -20.40 -12.40 -18.69
CA VAL A 234 -20.21 -13.45 -19.71
C VAL A 234 -19.12 -13.05 -20.70
N SER A 235 -19.13 -11.79 -21.15
CA SER A 235 -18.12 -11.27 -22.07
C SER A 235 -16.73 -11.14 -21.44
N ALA A 236 -16.66 -10.72 -20.18
CA ALA A 236 -15.40 -10.60 -19.43
C ALA A 236 -14.80 -11.99 -19.14
N ALA A 237 -15.62 -12.95 -18.72
CA ALA A 237 -15.22 -14.34 -18.46
C ALA A 237 -14.68 -15.01 -19.73
N SER A 238 -15.33 -14.79 -20.87
CA SER A 238 -14.85 -15.29 -22.17
C SER A 238 -13.50 -14.66 -22.56
N ALA A 239 -13.32 -13.35 -22.33
CA ALA A 239 -12.06 -12.67 -22.57
C ALA A 239 -10.93 -13.21 -21.65
N ALA A 240 -11.21 -13.38 -20.35
CA ALA A 240 -10.28 -13.95 -19.38
C ALA A 240 -9.86 -15.37 -19.75
N GLN A 241 -10.81 -16.24 -20.14
CA GLN A 241 -10.50 -17.59 -20.61
C GLN A 241 -9.55 -17.57 -21.81
N SER A 242 -9.78 -16.64 -22.75
CA SER A 242 -8.95 -16.48 -23.95
C SER A 242 -7.55 -15.96 -23.60
N TYR A 243 -7.44 -15.02 -22.65
CA TYR A 243 -6.16 -14.53 -22.13
C TYR A 243 -5.36 -15.63 -21.44
N ALA A 244 -5.99 -16.40 -20.55
CA ALA A 244 -5.33 -17.49 -19.84
C ALA A 244 -4.80 -18.57 -20.81
N ALA A 245 -5.64 -18.99 -21.77
CA ALA A 245 -5.24 -19.97 -22.77
C ALA A 245 -4.10 -19.47 -23.66
N SER A 246 -4.14 -18.20 -24.07
CA SER A 246 -3.10 -17.58 -24.90
C SER A 246 -1.77 -17.43 -24.15
N ALA A 247 -1.83 -17.03 -22.87
CA ALA A 247 -0.67 -16.93 -22.00
C ALA A 247 -0.02 -18.29 -21.75
N LEU A 248 -0.80 -19.34 -21.48
CA LEU A 248 -0.30 -20.70 -21.32
C LEU A 248 0.34 -21.24 -22.62
N SER A 249 -0.32 -21.03 -23.76
CA SER A 249 0.19 -21.43 -25.07
C SER A 249 1.52 -20.74 -25.39
N TYR A 250 1.64 -19.46 -25.04
CA TYR A 250 2.87 -18.70 -25.16
C TYR A 250 4.00 -19.32 -24.32
N LEU A 251 3.77 -19.53 -23.03
CA LEU A 251 4.78 -20.09 -22.12
C LEU A 251 5.18 -21.52 -22.51
N THR A 252 4.25 -22.29 -23.07
CA THR A 252 4.54 -23.64 -23.57
C THR A 252 5.44 -23.63 -24.80
N SER A 253 5.34 -22.61 -25.65
CA SER A 253 6.10 -22.50 -26.91
C SER A 253 7.39 -21.69 -26.80
N HIS A 254 7.55 -20.87 -25.75
CA HIS A 254 8.69 -19.97 -25.58
C HIS A 254 9.49 -20.30 -24.32
N THR A 255 10.34 -21.32 -24.41
CA THR A 255 11.18 -21.79 -23.29
C THR A 255 12.54 -21.06 -23.24
N SER A 256 12.57 -19.77 -23.60
CA SER A 256 13.75 -18.91 -23.58
C SER A 256 13.35 -17.46 -23.33
N SER A 257 14.34 -16.58 -23.14
CA SER A 257 14.08 -15.17 -22.86
C SER A 257 13.39 -14.46 -24.02
N THR A 258 12.29 -13.78 -23.74
CA THR A 258 11.54 -12.94 -24.68
C THR A 258 11.24 -11.56 -24.11
N THR A 259 10.86 -10.61 -24.95
CA THR A 259 10.47 -9.27 -24.49
C THR A 259 9.21 -9.32 -23.64
N ARG A 260 8.19 -10.08 -24.06
CA ARG A 260 6.94 -10.22 -23.27
C ARG A 260 7.21 -10.80 -21.88
N PHE A 261 7.99 -11.87 -21.77
CA PHE A 261 8.28 -12.47 -20.46
C PHE A 261 9.08 -11.50 -19.58
N THR A 262 10.18 -10.95 -20.12
CA THR A 262 11.09 -10.12 -19.32
C THR A 262 10.50 -8.77 -18.92
N THR A 263 9.53 -8.24 -19.67
CA THR A 263 8.81 -7.01 -19.32
C THR A 263 8.04 -7.14 -18.01
N TRP A 264 7.42 -8.30 -17.76
CA TRP A 264 6.49 -8.49 -16.64
C TRP A 264 7.07 -9.34 -15.51
N PHE A 265 8.01 -10.22 -15.82
CA PHE A 265 8.58 -11.18 -14.87
C PHE A 265 10.10 -11.07 -14.67
N GLY A 266 10.74 -10.16 -15.40
CA GLY A 266 12.17 -9.89 -15.28
C GLY A 266 13.05 -10.94 -15.94
N SER A 267 14.31 -11.02 -15.51
CA SER A 267 15.30 -11.92 -16.09
C SER A 267 14.80 -13.36 -16.18
N TYR A 268 14.87 -13.93 -17.40
CA TYR A 268 14.44 -15.30 -17.64
C TYR A 268 15.32 -16.30 -16.88
N THR A 269 14.68 -17.17 -16.10
CA THR A 269 15.27 -18.41 -15.60
C THR A 269 14.26 -19.54 -15.81
N SER A 270 14.74 -20.76 -16.02
CA SER A 270 13.85 -21.91 -16.19
C SER A 270 12.94 -22.12 -14.98
N ALA A 271 13.40 -21.79 -13.77
CA ALA A 271 12.61 -21.87 -12.54
C ALA A 271 11.47 -20.85 -12.55
N HIS A 272 11.75 -19.57 -12.81
CA HIS A 272 10.73 -18.52 -12.87
C HIS A 272 9.71 -18.80 -13.98
N HIS A 273 10.19 -19.21 -15.15
CA HIS A 273 9.32 -19.60 -16.25
C HIS A 273 8.39 -20.75 -15.85
N SER A 274 8.93 -21.80 -15.20
CA SER A 274 8.13 -22.95 -14.76
C SER A 274 7.07 -22.56 -13.72
N THR A 275 7.40 -21.65 -12.79
CA THR A 275 6.44 -21.11 -11.83
C THR A 275 5.28 -20.40 -12.53
N VAL A 276 5.59 -19.43 -13.41
CA VAL A 276 4.57 -18.68 -14.15
C VAL A 276 3.74 -19.59 -15.07
N GLN A 277 4.38 -20.57 -15.73
CA GLN A 277 3.69 -21.57 -16.56
C GLN A 277 2.75 -22.43 -15.72
N SER A 278 3.15 -22.84 -14.51
CA SER A 278 2.30 -23.56 -13.56
C SER A 278 1.08 -22.71 -13.17
N HIS A 279 1.28 -21.42 -12.87
CA HIS A 279 0.17 -20.51 -12.56
C HIS A 279 -0.81 -20.41 -13.73
N PHE A 280 -0.34 -20.13 -14.95
CA PHE A 280 -1.23 -20.05 -16.12
C PHE A 280 -1.83 -21.40 -16.53
N SER A 281 -1.18 -22.52 -16.21
CA SER A 281 -1.78 -23.85 -16.39
C SER A 281 -3.02 -24.01 -15.50
N ASN A 282 -2.91 -23.63 -14.22
CA ASN A 282 -4.02 -23.69 -13.28
C ASN A 282 -5.11 -22.68 -13.65
N ILE A 283 -4.74 -21.41 -13.89
CA ILE A 283 -5.66 -20.34 -14.30
C ILE A 283 -6.39 -20.69 -15.60
N SER A 284 -5.69 -21.25 -16.60
CA SER A 284 -6.33 -21.68 -17.86
C SER A 284 -7.24 -22.90 -17.68
N GLY A 285 -7.03 -23.69 -16.63
CA GLY A 285 -7.90 -24.81 -16.24
C GLY A 285 -9.18 -24.37 -15.53
N ASN A 286 -9.29 -23.10 -15.12
CA ASN A 286 -10.50 -22.57 -14.51
C ASN A 286 -11.66 -22.52 -15.50
N ASN A 287 -12.89 -22.57 -14.96
CA ASN A 287 -14.10 -22.22 -15.67
C ASN A 287 -14.57 -20.83 -15.23
N PHE A 288 -14.07 -19.78 -15.89
CA PHE A 288 -14.44 -18.40 -15.53
C PHE A 288 -15.96 -18.17 -15.59
N ALA A 289 -16.66 -18.77 -16.55
CA ALA A 289 -18.12 -18.66 -16.65
C ALA A 289 -18.88 -19.34 -15.50
N GLY A 290 -18.23 -20.24 -14.76
CA GLY A 290 -18.77 -20.95 -13.61
C GLY A 290 -18.43 -20.32 -12.26
N ASN A 291 -17.68 -19.23 -12.23
CA ASN A 291 -17.36 -18.51 -11.00
C ASN A 291 -18.60 -17.84 -10.41
N THR A 292 -18.59 -17.64 -9.09
CA THR A 292 -19.51 -16.73 -8.39
C THR A 292 -19.00 -15.31 -8.53
N TYR A 293 -19.82 -14.44 -9.10
CA TYR A 293 -19.55 -13.01 -9.20
C TYR A 293 -20.45 -12.22 -8.27
N ASP A 294 -19.85 -11.47 -7.36
CA ASP A 294 -20.55 -10.62 -6.41
C ASP A 294 -20.43 -9.16 -6.84
N CYS A 295 -21.56 -8.52 -7.18
CA CYS A 295 -21.64 -7.15 -7.65
C CYS A 295 -22.05 -6.16 -6.55
N THR A 296 -21.97 -6.55 -5.27
CA THR A 296 -22.40 -5.71 -4.15
C THR A 296 -21.35 -4.67 -3.72
N CYS A 297 -20.09 -4.83 -4.14
CA CYS A 297 -19.06 -3.84 -3.87
C CYS A 297 -19.32 -2.55 -4.67
N THR A 298 -19.35 -1.42 -3.97
CA THR A 298 -19.59 -0.10 -4.57
C THR A 298 -18.38 0.84 -4.51
N ASP A 299 -17.21 0.34 -4.07
CA ASP A 299 -16.00 1.17 -4.02
C ASP A 299 -15.60 1.63 -5.43
N ALA A 300 -15.47 2.93 -5.64
CA ALA A 300 -15.25 3.49 -6.98
C ALA A 300 -13.83 3.24 -7.50
N GLY A 301 -12.81 3.23 -6.63
CA GLY A 301 -11.41 3.13 -7.03
C GLY A 301 -10.93 1.69 -7.25
N THR A 302 -11.57 0.73 -6.57
CA THR A 302 -11.25 -0.69 -6.61
C THR A 302 -11.87 -1.35 -7.82
N TYR A 303 -11.14 -2.27 -8.46
CA TYR A 303 -11.66 -3.05 -9.56
C TYR A 303 -12.42 -4.26 -9.04
N ALA A 304 -11.73 -5.09 -8.29
CA ALA A 304 -12.28 -6.32 -7.75
C ALA A 304 -11.46 -6.75 -6.53
N TYR A 305 -11.96 -7.76 -5.84
CA TYR A 305 -11.20 -8.47 -4.83
C TYR A 305 -11.66 -9.91 -4.69
N VAL A 306 -10.81 -10.73 -4.08
CA VAL A 306 -11.09 -12.12 -3.73
C VAL A 306 -10.57 -12.43 -2.34
N PHE A 307 -11.11 -13.49 -1.75
CA PHE A 307 -10.42 -14.19 -0.67
C PHE A 307 -9.60 -15.34 -1.28
N PRO A 308 -8.28 -15.42 -1.05
CA PRO A 308 -7.41 -16.43 -1.66
C PRO A 308 -7.80 -17.90 -1.41
N ASP A 309 -8.51 -18.17 -0.31
CA ASP A 309 -8.99 -19.49 0.12
C ASP A 309 -10.41 -19.82 -0.36
N ASP A 310 -11.09 -18.87 -1.02
CA ASP A 310 -12.46 -19.01 -1.52
C ASP A 310 -12.51 -19.11 -3.05
N PHE A 311 -12.01 -20.24 -3.57
CA PHE A 311 -11.81 -20.43 -5.00
C PHE A 311 -13.09 -20.19 -5.83
N GLY A 312 -12.96 -19.33 -6.84
CA GLY A 312 -14.00 -19.06 -7.82
C GLY A 312 -15.04 -18.03 -7.36
N HIS A 313 -14.83 -17.34 -6.24
CA HIS A 313 -15.67 -16.23 -5.81
C HIS A 313 -14.95 -14.90 -6.00
N ILE A 314 -15.50 -14.04 -6.85
CA ILE A 314 -14.90 -12.74 -7.21
C ILE A 314 -15.88 -11.62 -6.92
N TYR A 315 -15.46 -10.65 -6.12
CA TYR A 315 -16.22 -9.45 -5.79
C TYR A 315 -15.80 -8.32 -6.72
N LEU A 316 -16.78 -7.67 -7.36
CA LEU A 316 -16.58 -6.70 -8.43
C LEU A 316 -17.03 -5.33 -7.95
N CYS A 317 -16.10 -4.38 -7.98
CA CYS A 317 -16.27 -3.03 -7.48
C CYS A 317 -16.49 -2.02 -8.63
N GLY A 318 -16.55 -0.73 -8.32
CA GLY A 318 -16.91 0.33 -9.24
C GLY A 318 -15.99 0.45 -10.46
N ALA A 319 -14.67 0.34 -10.29
CA ALA A 319 -13.73 0.53 -11.38
C ALA A 319 -13.82 -0.55 -12.46
N PHE A 320 -14.17 -1.78 -12.09
CA PHE A 320 -14.35 -2.88 -13.03
C PHE A 320 -15.44 -2.58 -14.07
N TRP A 321 -16.53 -1.94 -13.66
CA TRP A 321 -17.65 -1.65 -14.56
C TRP A 321 -17.32 -0.56 -15.59
N GLN A 322 -16.35 0.30 -15.30
CA GLN A 322 -15.87 1.34 -16.21
C GLN A 322 -14.76 0.85 -17.15
N ALA A 323 -14.18 -0.32 -16.85
CA ALA A 323 -13.07 -0.87 -17.61
C ALA A 323 -13.50 -1.44 -18.99
N PRO A 324 -12.63 -1.34 -20.01
CA PRO A 324 -12.88 -1.98 -21.29
C PRO A 324 -12.94 -3.51 -21.11
N ASN A 325 -13.60 -4.24 -22.03
CA ASN A 325 -13.70 -5.70 -21.90
C ASN A 325 -12.33 -6.41 -22.03
N THR A 326 -11.46 -5.85 -22.87
CA THR A 326 -10.10 -6.32 -23.21
C THR A 326 -9.20 -5.10 -23.39
N GLY A 327 -7.87 -5.29 -23.37
CA GLY A 327 -6.89 -4.21 -23.45
C GLY A 327 -6.13 -4.09 -22.13
N THR A 328 -5.57 -2.92 -21.83
CA THR A 328 -4.93 -2.65 -20.52
C THR A 328 -5.96 -2.39 -19.43
N ASP A 329 -5.72 -2.96 -18.23
CA ASP A 329 -6.57 -2.80 -17.04
C ASP A 329 -8.05 -3.11 -17.36
N SER A 330 -8.24 -4.19 -18.11
CA SER A 330 -9.52 -4.58 -18.68
C SER A 330 -10.33 -5.44 -17.73
N ARG A 331 -11.62 -5.63 -17.99
CA ARG A 331 -12.44 -6.60 -17.27
C ARG A 331 -11.90 -8.02 -17.42
N GLY A 332 -11.48 -8.41 -18.62
CA GLY A 332 -10.83 -9.71 -18.85
C GLY A 332 -9.50 -9.85 -18.07
N GLY A 333 -8.67 -8.80 -18.05
CA GLY A 333 -7.42 -8.77 -17.28
C GLY A 333 -7.64 -8.77 -15.78
N THR A 334 -8.63 -8.02 -15.29
CA THR A 334 -9.04 -8.04 -13.87
C THR A 334 -9.40 -9.45 -13.42
N LEU A 335 -10.14 -10.21 -14.23
CA LEU A 335 -10.45 -11.59 -13.87
C LEU A 335 -9.20 -12.49 -13.84
N ILE A 336 -8.19 -12.23 -14.68
CA ILE A 336 -6.89 -12.92 -14.59
C ILE A 336 -6.17 -12.59 -13.27
N HIS A 337 -6.13 -11.30 -12.91
CA HIS A 337 -5.54 -10.80 -11.66
C HIS A 337 -6.18 -11.48 -10.45
N GLU A 338 -7.51 -11.38 -10.32
CA GLU A 338 -8.24 -11.97 -9.21
C GLU A 338 -8.10 -13.49 -9.18
N SER A 339 -8.07 -14.13 -10.36
CA SER A 339 -7.88 -15.57 -10.46
C SER A 339 -6.49 -16.02 -10.01
N SER A 340 -5.44 -15.21 -10.15
CA SER A 340 -4.09 -15.61 -9.72
C SER A 340 -3.90 -15.57 -8.20
N HIS A 341 -4.69 -14.76 -7.48
CA HIS A 341 -4.71 -14.74 -6.01
C HIS A 341 -5.24 -16.02 -5.38
N PHE A 342 -6.06 -16.80 -6.07
CA PHE A 342 -6.52 -18.06 -5.49
C PHE A 342 -5.34 -18.99 -5.23
N THR A 343 -5.27 -19.54 -4.02
CA THR A 343 -4.19 -20.47 -3.61
C THR A 343 -4.08 -21.68 -4.54
N ALA A 344 -5.19 -22.14 -5.14
CA ALA A 344 -5.22 -23.21 -6.14
C ALA A 344 -4.50 -22.85 -7.45
N ASN A 345 -4.32 -21.56 -7.74
CA ASN A 345 -3.78 -21.05 -9.00
C ASN A 345 -2.36 -20.50 -8.91
N GLY A 346 -1.78 -20.43 -7.71
CA GLY A 346 -0.47 -19.85 -7.46
C GLY A 346 -0.44 -19.02 -6.19
N GLY A 347 -1.57 -18.39 -5.84
CA GLY A 347 -1.69 -17.60 -4.62
C GLY A 347 -0.85 -16.32 -4.68
N THR A 348 -0.86 -15.63 -5.82
CA THR A 348 -0.08 -14.39 -6.01
C THR A 348 -0.47 -13.33 -4.99
N ASP A 349 0.44 -12.39 -4.75
CA ASP A 349 0.27 -11.24 -3.89
C ASP A 349 0.08 -9.93 -4.69
N ASP A 350 -0.29 -8.87 -3.97
CA ASP A 350 -0.38 -7.49 -4.45
C ASP A 350 0.87 -6.69 -4.04
N HIS A 351 2.02 -7.00 -4.66
CA HIS A 351 3.29 -6.33 -4.34
C HIS A 351 3.31 -4.88 -4.84
N VAL A 352 2.86 -4.67 -6.08
CA VAL A 352 2.77 -3.37 -6.73
C VAL A 352 1.60 -3.32 -7.70
N TYR A 353 1.04 -2.12 -7.89
CA TYR A 353 -0.04 -1.87 -8.83
C TYR A 353 0.40 -1.05 -10.04
N GLY A 354 -0.23 -1.28 -11.18
CA GLY A 354 -0.04 -0.53 -12.41
C GLY A 354 1.16 -1.00 -13.25
N GLN A 355 1.05 -0.84 -14.58
CA GLN A 355 2.10 -1.29 -15.51
C GLN A 355 3.51 -0.76 -15.18
N SER A 356 3.62 0.51 -14.80
CA SER A 356 4.92 1.12 -14.48
C SER A 356 5.54 0.48 -13.23
N GLY A 357 4.74 0.21 -12.19
CA GLY A 357 5.19 -0.47 -10.98
C GLY A 357 5.62 -1.90 -11.28
N CYS A 358 4.84 -2.64 -12.07
CA CYS A 358 5.14 -4.02 -12.43
C CYS A 358 6.42 -4.16 -13.26
N LYS A 359 6.64 -3.27 -14.24
CA LYS A 359 7.89 -3.24 -15.03
C LYS A 359 9.09 -2.94 -14.14
N GLN A 360 8.95 -2.03 -13.18
CA GLN A 360 10.02 -1.74 -12.24
C GLN A 360 10.29 -2.93 -11.30
N LEU A 361 9.24 -3.59 -10.81
CA LEU A 361 9.34 -4.77 -9.97
C LEU A 361 10.03 -5.92 -10.71
N ALA A 362 9.71 -6.15 -11.99
CA ALA A 362 10.38 -7.12 -12.85
C ALA A 362 11.89 -6.86 -12.95
N ILE A 363 12.33 -5.59 -12.97
CA ILE A 363 13.74 -5.21 -13.00
C ILE A 363 14.40 -5.40 -11.63
N SER A 364 13.75 -4.96 -10.54
CA SER A 364 14.38 -4.91 -9.22
C SER A 364 14.27 -6.20 -8.42
N ASN A 365 13.20 -6.97 -8.61
CA ASN A 365 12.92 -8.19 -7.87
C ASN A 365 12.01 -9.14 -8.67
N SER A 366 12.61 -9.93 -9.55
CA SER A 366 11.88 -10.89 -10.39
C SER A 366 11.15 -11.97 -9.59
N ALA A 367 11.59 -12.30 -8.36
CA ALA A 367 10.89 -13.26 -7.50
C ALA A 367 9.53 -12.72 -7.03
N GLN A 368 9.44 -11.43 -6.70
CA GLN A 368 8.16 -10.78 -6.43
C GLN A 368 7.36 -10.54 -7.71
N ALA A 369 8.01 -10.28 -8.84
CA ALA A 369 7.31 -10.05 -10.10
C ALA A 369 6.53 -11.29 -10.58
N ILE A 370 7.09 -12.50 -10.42
CA ILE A 370 6.39 -13.77 -10.71
C ILE A 370 5.34 -14.15 -9.64
N ASP A 371 5.25 -13.37 -8.57
CA ASP A 371 4.30 -13.52 -7.47
C ASP A 371 3.35 -12.31 -7.39
N ASN A 372 3.35 -11.42 -8.39
CA ASN A 372 2.50 -10.23 -8.41
C ASN A 372 1.31 -10.44 -9.35
N ALA A 373 0.08 -10.23 -8.87
CA ALA A 373 -1.14 -10.45 -9.65
C ALA A 373 -1.24 -9.55 -10.88
N ASP A 374 -0.95 -8.24 -10.73
CA ASP A 374 -0.94 -7.29 -11.87
C ASP A 374 0.11 -7.69 -12.94
N SER A 375 1.23 -8.31 -12.56
CA SER A 375 2.21 -8.79 -13.54
C SER A 375 1.64 -9.94 -14.39
N HIS A 376 0.82 -10.81 -13.80
CA HIS A 376 0.12 -11.87 -14.54
C HIS A 376 -0.95 -11.28 -15.46
N GLU A 377 -1.74 -10.34 -14.97
CA GLU A 377 -2.72 -9.61 -15.78
C GLU A 377 -2.06 -8.98 -17.00
N TYR A 378 -1.03 -8.14 -16.81
CA TYR A 378 -0.43 -7.42 -17.93
C TYR A 378 0.31 -8.34 -18.90
N PHE A 379 0.89 -9.44 -18.41
CA PHE A 379 1.42 -10.48 -19.28
C PHE A 379 0.32 -11.10 -20.14
N ALA A 380 -0.84 -11.40 -19.57
CA ALA A 380 -1.96 -12.03 -20.27
C ALA A 380 -2.66 -11.06 -21.25
N GLU A 381 -2.89 -9.82 -20.84
CA GLU A 381 -3.46 -8.75 -21.66
C GLU A 381 -2.58 -8.43 -22.88
N ASN A 382 -1.26 -8.44 -22.69
CA ASN A 382 -0.25 -8.15 -23.72
C ASN A 382 -0.59 -6.90 -24.53
N ASN A 383 -0.79 -5.77 -23.85
CA ASN A 383 -1.21 -4.52 -24.46
C ASN A 383 -0.30 -3.34 -24.05
N PRO A 384 0.43 -2.72 -25.00
CA PRO A 384 0.60 -3.12 -26.41
C PRO A 384 1.26 -4.50 -26.58
N ALA A 385 0.98 -5.16 -27.71
CA ALA A 385 1.46 -6.52 -27.96
C ALA A 385 2.98 -6.60 -28.06
N GLN A 386 3.56 -7.52 -27.29
CA GLN A 386 4.97 -7.91 -27.33
C GLN A 386 5.09 -9.38 -27.74
N SER A 387 6.20 -9.69 -28.42
CA SER A 387 6.63 -11.04 -28.78
C SER A 387 7.37 -11.75 -27.67
#